data_AF-A0A1F8S0W3-F1
#
_entry.id   AF-A0A1F8S0W3-F1
#
_cell.length_a   1.000
_cell.length_b   1.000
_cell.length_c   1.000
_cell.angle_alpha   90.00
_cell.angle_beta   90.00
_cell.angle_gamma   90.00
#
_symmetry.space_group_name_H-M   'P 1'
#
loop_
_entity.id
_entity.type
_entity.pdbx_description
1 polymer ?
#
loop_
_entity_poly.entity_id
_entity_poly.type
_entity_poly.pdbx_seq_one_letter_code
_entity_poly.pdbx_strand_id
1 'polypeptide(L)'
;LFIEEEDVTVTLLIDASASMASGRPAKLLFAKRAAAALGYIGLASEDRVAVSALSGRVARRRPAMRGSGRVFRLLSDLSAIDPVEGPTDLVAAARHAAAQLHGRGVVVLISDLLDPAADRIIRELAASGSELVVLHVLSPDELDPALEGDLRLVDVETGDGIDVTIDLATIDAYKTRLTSWKTGFADLAAKRRASYVDLSSDTNLAELMFAELRRRRVLG
;
A
#
# COMPACT_ATOMS: atom_id res chain seq x y z
N LEU A 1 -13.14 22.39 31.33
CA LEU A 1 -11.96 21.62 30.86
C LEU A 1 -12.28 21.25 29.42
N PHE A 2 -11.76 22.02 28.44
CA PHE A 2 -11.96 21.69 27.03
C PHE A 2 -11.01 20.53 26.71
N ILE A 3 -11.57 19.36 26.40
CA ILE A 3 -10.82 18.29 25.79
C ILE A 3 -10.62 18.77 24.35
N GLU A 4 -9.38 19.08 24.00
CA GLU A 4 -8.99 19.27 22.61
C GLU A 4 -9.26 17.92 21.92
N GLU A 5 -10.36 17.85 21.15
CA GLU A 5 -10.57 16.73 20.22
C GLU A 5 -9.38 16.76 19.26
N GLU A 6 -8.42 15.85 19.43
CA GLU A 6 -7.39 15.65 18.42
C GLU A 6 -8.11 15.31 17.12
N ASP A 7 -7.97 16.18 16.12
CA ASP A 7 -8.49 15.99 14.77
C ASP A 7 -7.90 14.68 14.20
N VAL A 8 -8.73 13.62 14.19
CA VAL A 8 -8.35 12.33 13.60
C VAL A 8 -8.01 12.55 12.13
N THR A 9 -6.78 12.17 11.77
CA THR A 9 -6.29 12.27 10.39
C THR A 9 -6.11 10.89 9.80
N VAL A 10 -6.74 10.64 8.65
CA VAL A 10 -6.49 9.49 7.80
C VAL A 10 -5.39 9.86 6.80
N THR A 11 -4.21 9.28 6.96
CA THR A 11 -3.08 9.48 6.05
C THR A 11 -2.93 8.28 5.12
N LEU A 12 -3.09 8.52 3.83
CA LEU A 12 -2.96 7.54 2.75
C LEU A 12 -1.54 7.66 2.16
N LEU A 13 -0.71 6.65 2.38
CA LEU A 13 0.63 6.53 1.82
C LEU A 13 0.58 5.52 0.68
N ILE A 14 0.78 5.99 -0.56
CA ILE A 14 0.68 5.18 -1.76
C ILE A 14 2.07 5.00 -2.33
N ASP A 15 2.50 3.75 -2.44
CA ASP A 15 3.72 3.41 -3.16
C ASP A 15 3.56 3.70 -4.66
N ALA A 16 4.51 4.45 -5.21
CA ALA A 16 4.58 4.84 -6.61
C ALA A 16 5.91 4.40 -7.25
N SER A 17 6.54 3.34 -6.72
CA SER A 17 7.65 2.64 -7.36
C SER A 17 7.29 2.13 -8.77
N ALA A 18 8.30 1.77 -9.56
CA ALA A 18 8.08 1.21 -10.89
C ALA A 18 7.39 -0.15 -10.81
N SER A 19 7.68 -0.94 -9.77
CA SER A 19 7.02 -2.22 -9.49
C SER A 19 5.50 -2.07 -9.32
N MET A 20 5.00 -0.94 -8.81
CA MET A 20 3.55 -0.71 -8.68
C MET A 20 2.83 -0.55 -10.03
N ALA A 21 3.55 -0.26 -11.11
CA ALA A 21 2.99 -0.20 -12.46
C ALA A 21 2.93 -1.57 -13.17
N SER A 22 3.56 -2.60 -12.61
CA SER A 22 3.61 -3.94 -13.21
C SER A 22 2.36 -4.78 -12.89
N GLY A 23 2.23 -5.90 -13.61
CA GLY A 23 1.15 -6.87 -13.46
C GLY A 23 -0.15 -6.50 -14.17
N ARG A 24 -1.04 -7.49 -14.30
CA ARG A 24 -2.36 -7.30 -14.91
C ARG A 24 -3.47 -7.77 -13.96
N PRO A 25 -4.35 -6.88 -13.47
CA PRO A 25 -4.30 -5.41 -13.60
C PRO A 25 -3.11 -4.80 -12.83
N ALA A 26 -2.76 -3.55 -13.16
CA ALA A 26 -1.66 -2.87 -12.48
C ALA A 26 -1.99 -2.55 -11.01
N LYS A 27 -1.04 -2.82 -10.11
CA LYS A 27 -1.21 -2.63 -8.66
C LYS A 27 -1.51 -1.18 -8.26
N LEU A 28 -0.87 -0.20 -8.90
CA LEU A 28 -1.07 1.22 -8.62
C LEU A 28 -2.52 1.67 -8.87
N LEU A 29 -3.19 1.11 -9.89
CA LEU A 29 -4.60 1.44 -10.14
C LEU A 29 -5.49 0.93 -9.00
N PHE A 30 -5.25 -0.29 -8.52
CA PHE A 30 -5.93 -0.81 -7.34
C PHE A 30 -5.64 0.07 -6.11
N ALA A 31 -4.39 0.45 -5.90
CA ALA A 31 -3.98 1.29 -4.78
C ALA A 31 -4.69 2.66 -4.78
N LYS A 32 -4.78 3.33 -5.93
CA LYS A 32 -5.54 4.58 -6.11
C LYS A 32 -7.02 4.40 -5.78
N ARG A 33 -7.64 3.28 -6.21
CA ARG A 33 -9.06 2.99 -5.93
C ARG A 33 -9.31 2.72 -4.44
N ALA A 34 -8.46 1.92 -3.81
CA ALA A 34 -8.51 1.65 -2.37
C ALA A 34 -8.35 2.95 -1.56
N ALA A 35 -7.36 3.77 -1.91
CA ALA A 35 -7.15 5.08 -1.31
C ALA A 35 -8.36 6.03 -1.52
N ALA A 36 -8.96 6.04 -2.70
CA ALA A 36 -10.15 6.85 -2.97
C ALA A 36 -11.34 6.44 -2.10
N ALA A 37 -11.59 5.13 -1.93
CA ALA A 37 -12.67 4.63 -1.10
C ALA A 37 -12.45 4.98 0.38
N LEU A 38 -11.25 4.70 0.91
CA LEU A 38 -10.91 4.99 2.30
C LEU A 38 -10.89 6.50 2.59
N GLY A 39 -10.33 7.29 1.67
CA GLY A 39 -10.33 8.74 1.77
C GLY A 39 -11.73 9.34 1.66
N TYR A 40 -12.61 8.79 0.82
CA TYR A 40 -14.02 9.20 0.79
C TYR A 40 -14.70 8.96 2.14
N ILE A 41 -14.48 7.79 2.74
CA ILE A 41 -15.05 7.46 4.07
C ILE A 41 -14.56 8.47 5.11
N GLY A 42 -13.25 8.75 5.17
CA GLY A 42 -12.71 9.78 6.06
C GLY A 42 -13.35 11.15 5.83
N LEU A 43 -13.45 11.60 4.58
CA LEU A 43 -14.07 12.90 4.26
C LEU A 43 -15.56 12.95 4.59
N ALA A 44 -16.30 11.84 4.41
CA ALA A 44 -17.70 11.74 4.76
C ALA A 44 -17.94 11.76 6.27
N SER A 45 -16.97 11.28 7.06
CA SER A 45 -16.97 11.35 8.52
C SER A 45 -16.45 12.69 9.08
N GLU A 46 -16.19 13.69 8.22
CA GLU A 46 -15.55 14.97 8.59
C GLU A 46 -14.12 14.81 9.15
N ASP A 47 -13.49 13.65 8.94
CA ASP A 47 -12.08 13.44 9.27
C ASP A 47 -11.19 14.21 8.29
N ARG A 48 -9.96 14.49 8.74
CA ARG A 48 -8.94 15.06 7.88
C ARG A 48 -8.30 13.94 7.06
N VAL A 49 -8.20 14.12 5.75
CA VAL A 49 -7.55 13.16 4.84
C VAL A 49 -6.31 13.79 4.22
N ALA A 50 -5.18 13.10 4.33
CA ALA A 50 -3.92 13.46 3.69
C ALA A 50 -3.48 12.35 2.75
N VAL A 51 -2.96 12.71 1.58
CA VAL A 51 -2.44 11.75 0.59
C VAL A 51 -0.96 12.05 0.36
N SER A 52 -0.12 11.02 0.36
CA SER A 52 1.28 11.13 -0.03
C SER A 52 1.67 9.99 -0.96
N ALA A 53 2.30 10.32 -2.09
CA ALA A 53 2.95 9.33 -2.94
C ALA A 53 4.39 9.10 -2.45
N LEU A 54 4.76 7.86 -2.18
CA LEU A 54 6.12 7.46 -1.85
C LEU A 54 6.86 7.22 -3.17
N SER A 55 7.91 8.00 -3.41
CA SER A 55 8.61 7.94 -4.70
C SER A 55 10.05 8.40 -4.60
N GLY A 56 10.96 7.69 -5.25
CA GLY A 56 12.39 7.95 -5.11
C GLY A 56 12.81 7.84 -3.64
N ARG A 57 13.06 8.97 -2.97
CA ARG A 57 13.49 9.00 -1.55
C ARG A 57 12.58 9.84 -0.66
N VAL A 58 11.46 10.34 -1.18
CA VAL A 58 10.60 11.32 -0.50
C VAL A 58 9.13 10.95 -0.61
N ALA A 59 8.36 11.37 0.39
CA ALA A 59 6.91 11.35 0.34
C ALA A 59 6.40 12.69 -0.22
N ARG A 60 5.82 12.67 -1.42
CA ARG A 60 5.18 13.84 -2.03
C ARG A 60 3.80 14.03 -1.43
N ARG A 61 3.74 14.73 -0.30
CA ARG A 61 2.52 15.01 0.44
C ARG A 61 1.67 16.09 -0.23
N ARG A 62 0.38 15.80 -0.41
CA ARG A 62 -0.65 16.78 -0.81
C ARG A 62 -1.20 17.48 0.44
N PRO A 63 -1.64 18.74 0.35
CA PRO A 63 -2.27 19.40 1.49
C PRO A 63 -3.50 18.61 1.94
N ALA A 64 -3.62 18.40 3.25
CA ALA A 64 -4.74 17.67 3.82
C ALA A 64 -6.06 18.40 3.53
N MET A 65 -7.13 17.62 3.43
CA MET A 65 -8.48 18.11 3.13
C MET A 65 -9.49 17.50 4.11
N ARG A 66 -10.62 18.17 4.30
CA ARG A 66 -11.70 17.75 5.21
C ARG A 66 -13.04 18.03 4.56
N GLY A 67 -14.02 17.20 4.89
CA GLY A 67 -15.40 17.32 4.45
C GLY A 67 -15.66 16.72 3.07
N SER A 68 -16.86 16.14 2.92
CA SER A 68 -17.30 15.42 1.71
C SER A 68 -17.27 16.27 0.43
N GLY A 69 -17.36 17.60 0.53
CA GLY A 69 -17.21 18.52 -0.60
C GLY A 69 -15.81 18.55 -1.23
N ARG A 70 -14.83 17.81 -0.69
CA ARG A 70 -13.46 17.70 -1.22
C ARG A 70 -13.18 16.41 -1.99
N VAL A 71 -14.18 15.57 -2.21
CA VAL A 71 -14.01 14.26 -2.89
C VAL A 71 -13.42 14.41 -4.29
N PHE A 72 -13.87 15.37 -5.10
CA PHE A 72 -13.29 15.60 -6.43
C PHE A 72 -11.82 16.01 -6.38
N ARG A 73 -11.42 16.76 -5.34
CA ARG A 73 -10.01 17.10 -5.11
C ARG A 73 -9.20 15.86 -4.76
N LEU A 74 -9.70 15.01 -3.86
CA LEU A 74 -9.07 13.73 -3.53
C LEU A 74 -8.85 12.88 -4.78
N LEU A 75 -9.88 12.72 -5.61
CA LEU A 75 -9.80 11.94 -6.85
C LEU A 75 -8.78 12.53 -7.83
N SER A 76 -8.72 13.86 -7.94
CA SER A 76 -7.71 14.55 -8.76
C SER A 76 -6.29 14.32 -8.24
N ASP A 77 -6.09 14.49 -6.93
CA ASP A 77 -4.78 14.30 -6.27
C ASP A 77 -4.28 12.86 -6.43
N LEU A 78 -5.18 11.86 -6.35
CA LEU A 78 -4.86 10.44 -6.56
C LEU A 78 -4.59 10.11 -8.03
N SER A 79 -5.37 10.69 -8.95
CA SER A 79 -5.21 10.45 -10.39
C SER A 79 -3.83 10.91 -10.86
N ALA A 80 -3.34 12.03 -10.32
CA ALA A 80 -2.03 12.62 -10.62
C ALA A 80 -0.81 11.90 -10.00
N ILE A 81 -0.99 10.73 -9.38
CA ILE A 81 0.12 9.91 -8.87
C ILE A 81 0.56 8.96 -9.97
N ASP A 82 1.66 9.26 -10.64
CA ASP A 82 2.24 8.35 -11.65
C ASP A 82 3.41 7.56 -11.06
N PRO A 83 3.65 6.33 -11.57
CA PRO A 83 4.81 5.57 -11.17
C PRO A 83 6.07 6.33 -11.56
N VAL A 84 7.08 6.27 -10.69
CA VAL A 84 8.34 6.99 -10.91
C VAL A 84 9.34 6.09 -11.59
N GLU A 85 10.06 6.65 -12.56
CA GLU A 85 11.16 5.96 -13.23
C GLU A 85 12.39 5.92 -12.32
N GLY A 86 13.02 4.75 -12.25
CA GLY A 86 14.26 4.51 -11.51
C GLY A 86 14.06 4.06 -10.06
N PRO A 87 15.16 3.78 -9.35
CA PRO A 87 15.12 3.08 -8.08
C PRO A 87 14.43 3.90 -6.99
N THR A 88 13.48 3.27 -6.30
CA THR A 88 12.79 3.84 -5.15
C THR A 88 13.37 3.30 -3.83
N ASP A 89 13.92 4.20 -2.99
CA ASP A 89 14.29 3.93 -1.59
C ASP A 89 13.04 4.13 -0.73
N LEU A 90 12.20 3.09 -0.70
CA LEU A 90 10.90 3.13 -0.07
C LEU A 90 11.02 3.31 1.45
N VAL A 91 12.10 2.80 2.05
CA VAL A 91 12.44 3.03 3.47
C VAL A 91 12.66 4.52 3.75
N ALA A 92 13.47 5.22 2.93
CA ALA A 92 13.69 6.65 3.12
C ALA A 92 12.41 7.46 2.90
N ALA A 93 11.61 7.11 1.89
CA ALA A 93 10.33 7.77 1.64
C ALA A 93 9.34 7.57 2.80
N ALA A 94 9.25 6.36 3.35
CA ALA A 94 8.42 6.05 4.51
C ALA A 94 8.88 6.77 5.78
N ARG A 95 10.19 6.85 6.03
CA ARG A 95 10.75 7.64 7.15
C ARG A 95 10.43 9.13 6.99
N HIS A 96 10.54 9.66 5.77
CA HIS A 96 10.17 11.04 5.46
C HIS A 96 8.68 11.27 5.70
N ALA A 97 7.81 10.34 5.30
CA ALA A 97 6.38 10.40 5.59
C ALA A 97 6.11 10.37 7.09
N ALA A 98 6.74 9.45 7.83
CA ALA A 98 6.58 9.29 9.28
C ALA A 98 6.92 10.59 10.03
N ALA A 99 7.98 11.28 9.63
CA ALA A 99 8.38 12.56 10.21
C ALA A 99 7.38 13.70 9.97
N GLN A 100 6.48 13.55 8.99
CA GLN A 100 5.41 14.52 8.68
C GLN A 100 4.07 14.17 9.31
N LEU A 101 3.97 13.01 9.98
CA LEU A 101 2.76 12.64 10.71
C LEU A 101 2.68 13.47 11.99
N HIS A 102 1.53 14.05 12.25
CA HIS A 102 1.25 14.85 13.43
C HIS A 102 -0.05 14.35 14.06
N GLY A 103 -0.07 14.24 15.39
CA GLY A 103 -1.24 13.80 16.15
C GLY A 103 -1.56 12.30 16.01
N ARG A 104 -2.67 11.90 16.62
CA ARG A 104 -3.21 10.54 16.52
C ARG A 104 -4.15 10.40 15.31
N GLY A 105 -4.19 9.22 14.73
CA GLY A 105 -4.98 8.96 13.53
C GLY A 105 -4.70 7.59 12.94
N VAL A 106 -5.08 7.40 11.68
CA VAL A 106 -4.86 6.16 10.92
C VAL A 106 -3.89 6.45 9.78
N VAL A 107 -2.88 5.60 9.64
CA VAL A 107 -1.97 5.59 8.50
C VAL A 107 -2.27 4.34 7.69
N VAL A 108 -2.62 4.51 6.43
CA VAL A 108 -2.83 3.41 5.49
C VAL A 108 -1.67 3.41 4.49
N LEU A 109 -0.80 2.41 4.58
CA LEU A 109 0.23 2.14 3.59
C LEU A 109 -0.35 1.19 2.53
N ILE A 110 -0.21 1.55 1.25
CA ILE A 110 -0.59 0.70 0.12
C ILE A 110 0.65 0.49 -0.75
N SER A 111 1.20 -0.72 -0.75
CA SER A 111 2.48 -1.06 -1.38
C SER A 111 2.52 -2.56 -1.71
N ASP A 112 3.35 -2.94 -2.66
CA ASP A 112 3.71 -4.34 -2.91
C ASP A 112 4.86 -4.84 -2.00
N LEU A 113 5.42 -3.95 -1.19
CA LEU A 113 6.49 -4.22 -0.23
C LEU A 113 7.73 -4.89 -0.82
N LEU A 114 7.96 -4.85 -2.14
CA LEU A 114 9.06 -5.60 -2.81
C LEU A 114 10.47 -5.14 -2.42
N ASP A 115 10.61 -4.03 -1.69
CA ASP A 115 11.87 -3.61 -1.10
C ASP A 115 12.40 -4.68 -0.10
N PRO A 116 13.65 -5.17 -0.25
CA PRO A 116 14.26 -6.12 0.68
C PRO A 116 14.28 -5.65 2.15
N ALA A 117 14.21 -4.34 2.38
CA ALA A 117 14.16 -3.70 3.68
C ALA A 117 12.74 -3.24 4.06
N ALA A 118 11.69 -3.75 3.42
CA ALA A 118 10.30 -3.36 3.70
C ALA A 118 9.84 -3.65 5.13
N ASP A 119 10.52 -4.55 5.85
CA ASP A 119 10.32 -4.71 7.29
C ASP A 119 10.57 -3.40 8.07
N ARG A 120 11.52 -2.58 7.60
CA ARG A 120 11.86 -1.29 8.21
C ARG A 120 10.75 -0.29 7.99
N ILE A 121 10.11 -0.30 6.82
CA ILE A 121 8.96 0.58 6.52
C ILE A 121 7.86 0.37 7.56
N ILE A 122 7.46 -0.88 7.80
CA ILE A 122 6.41 -1.21 8.77
C ILE A 122 6.82 -0.77 10.18
N ARG A 123 8.09 -0.98 10.56
CA ARG A 123 8.61 -0.56 11.86
C ARG A 123 8.59 0.96 12.05
N GLU A 124 9.04 1.71 11.05
CA GLU A 124 9.10 3.19 11.08
C GLU A 124 7.69 3.79 11.15
N LEU A 125 6.77 3.32 10.31
CA LEU A 125 5.39 3.82 10.31
C LEU A 125 4.64 3.42 11.57
N ALA A 126 4.80 2.20 12.09
CA ALA A 126 4.15 1.78 13.33
C ALA A 126 4.69 2.51 14.58
N ALA A 127 5.88 3.11 14.49
CA ALA A 127 6.46 3.91 15.57
C ALA A 127 5.91 5.35 15.62
N SER A 128 5.09 5.78 14.65
CA SER A 128 4.54 7.15 14.60
C SER A 128 3.50 7.45 15.70
N GLY A 129 2.97 6.42 16.36
CA GLY A 129 1.88 6.54 17.33
C GLY A 129 0.48 6.55 16.70
N SER A 130 0.38 6.52 15.36
CA SER A 130 -0.88 6.30 14.64
C SER A 130 -1.21 4.80 14.52
N GLU A 131 -2.48 4.46 14.32
CA GLU A 131 -2.87 3.11 13.93
C GLU A 131 -2.39 2.86 12.49
N LEU A 132 -1.54 1.85 12.29
CA LEU A 132 -1.04 1.48 10.97
C LEU A 132 -1.89 0.36 10.37
N VAL A 133 -2.35 0.57 9.14
CA VAL A 133 -2.94 -0.43 8.26
C VAL A 133 -2.04 -0.59 7.04
N VAL A 134 -1.61 -1.81 6.75
CA VAL A 134 -0.81 -2.15 5.57
C VAL A 134 -1.68 -2.95 4.62
N LEU A 135 -1.94 -2.38 3.45
CA LEU A 135 -2.54 -3.05 2.30
C LEU A 135 -1.41 -3.52 1.40
N HIS A 136 -1.04 -4.80 1.53
CA HIS A 136 0.00 -5.42 0.72
C HIS A 136 -0.64 -5.91 -0.58
N VAL A 137 -0.38 -5.21 -1.68
CA VAL A 137 -1.03 -5.44 -2.98
C VAL A 137 -0.07 -6.13 -3.93
N LEU A 138 -0.43 -7.31 -4.39
CA LEU A 138 0.28 -8.05 -5.44
C LEU A 138 -0.61 -8.22 -6.66
N SER A 139 0.00 -8.36 -7.84
CA SER A 139 -0.75 -8.71 -9.05
C SER A 139 -1.06 -10.21 -9.12
N PRO A 140 -2.11 -10.62 -9.86
CA PRO A 140 -2.37 -12.05 -10.11
C PRO A 140 -1.14 -12.78 -10.66
N ASP A 141 -0.41 -12.15 -11.58
CA ASP A 141 0.80 -12.69 -12.19
C ASP A 141 1.94 -12.89 -11.17
N GLU A 142 2.01 -12.07 -10.12
CA GLU A 142 2.96 -12.23 -9.02
C GLU A 142 2.49 -13.28 -8.00
N LEU A 143 1.19 -13.51 -7.84
CA LEU A 143 0.65 -14.51 -6.92
C LEU A 143 0.72 -15.92 -7.52
N ASP A 144 0.44 -16.03 -8.82
CA ASP A 144 0.42 -17.28 -9.57
C ASP A 144 1.11 -17.09 -10.93
N PRO A 145 2.45 -17.08 -10.97
CA PRO A 145 3.18 -16.92 -12.22
C PRO A 145 2.94 -18.11 -13.16
N ALA A 146 2.79 -17.83 -14.46
CA ALA A 146 2.59 -18.86 -15.47
C ALA A 146 3.87 -19.67 -15.75
N LEU A 147 3.70 -20.95 -16.11
CA LEU A 147 4.77 -21.84 -16.60
C LEU A 147 5.04 -21.53 -18.07
N GLU A 148 5.86 -20.52 -18.37
CA GLU A 148 6.25 -20.20 -19.76
C GLU A 148 7.77 -20.29 -19.95
N GLY A 149 8.30 -21.51 -20.12
CA GLY A 149 9.63 -21.77 -20.70
C GLY A 149 10.80 -20.89 -20.21
N ASP A 150 11.67 -20.48 -21.14
CA ASP A 150 12.73 -19.52 -20.88
C ASP A 150 12.14 -18.10 -20.84
N LEU A 151 12.10 -17.50 -19.66
CA LEU A 151 11.63 -16.14 -19.44
C LEU A 151 12.81 -15.24 -19.09
N ARG A 152 12.93 -14.13 -19.80
CA ARG A 152 13.81 -13.05 -19.37
C ARG A 152 13.10 -12.22 -18.31
N LEU A 153 13.45 -12.43 -17.05
CA LEU A 153 13.00 -11.59 -15.94
C LEU A 153 13.74 -10.27 -16.03
N VAL A 154 13.01 -9.19 -16.34
CA VAL A 154 13.55 -7.83 -16.28
C VAL A 154 13.16 -7.25 -14.94
N ASP A 155 14.16 -6.89 -14.14
CA ASP A 155 13.94 -6.11 -12.93
C ASP A 155 13.38 -4.74 -13.32
N VAL A 156 12.16 -4.46 -12.85
CA VAL A 156 11.40 -3.26 -13.21
C VAL A 156 12.01 -2.00 -12.61
N GLU A 157 12.82 -2.12 -11.55
CA GLU A 157 13.44 -1.00 -10.84
C GLU A 157 14.81 -0.63 -11.41
N THR A 158 15.58 -1.62 -11.87
CA THR A 158 16.95 -1.43 -12.37
C THR A 158 17.09 -1.55 -13.89
N GLY A 159 16.15 -2.23 -14.55
CA GLY A 159 16.21 -2.55 -15.98
C GLY A 159 17.12 -3.74 -16.32
N ASP A 160 17.73 -4.38 -15.32
CA ASP A 160 18.61 -5.54 -15.53
C ASP A 160 17.78 -6.78 -15.86
N GLY A 161 18.19 -7.50 -16.92
CA GLY A 161 17.54 -8.72 -17.36
C GLY A 161 18.32 -9.96 -16.96
N ILE A 162 17.65 -10.92 -16.32
CA ILE A 162 18.18 -12.26 -16.04
C ILE A 162 17.36 -13.26 -16.84
N ASP A 163 18.02 -14.06 -17.67
CA ASP A 163 17.37 -15.21 -18.31
C ASP A 163 17.18 -16.31 -17.27
N VAL A 164 15.92 -16.66 -17.01
CA VAL A 164 15.55 -17.70 -16.05
C VAL A 164 14.63 -18.70 -16.76
N THR A 165 15.05 -19.96 -16.80
CA THR A 165 14.17 -21.06 -17.18
C THR A 165 13.19 -21.29 -16.04
N ILE A 166 11.90 -21.07 -16.28
CA ILE A 166 10.85 -21.32 -15.29
C ILE A 166 10.39 -22.78 -15.43
N ASP A 167 10.76 -23.59 -14.45
CA ASP A 167 10.22 -24.94 -14.27
C ASP A 167 9.27 -25.01 -13.07
N LEU A 168 8.59 -26.15 -12.90
CA LEU A 168 7.65 -26.38 -11.79
C LEU A 168 8.33 -26.19 -10.42
N ALA A 169 9.58 -26.66 -10.26
CA ALA A 169 10.31 -26.55 -9.01
C ALA A 169 10.61 -25.08 -8.66
N THR A 170 10.92 -24.25 -9.67
CA THR A 170 11.16 -22.82 -9.53
C THR A 170 9.89 -22.10 -9.09
N ILE A 171 8.73 -22.44 -9.68
CA ILE A 171 7.43 -21.87 -9.27
C ILE A 171 7.07 -22.27 -7.84
N ASP A 172 7.25 -23.54 -7.47
CA ASP A 172 6.94 -24.00 -6.11
C ASP A 172 7.86 -23.33 -5.08
N ALA A 173 9.15 -23.18 -5.39
CA ALA A 173 10.10 -22.45 -4.55
C ALA A 173 9.70 -20.96 -4.42
N TYR A 174 9.29 -20.33 -5.52
CA TYR A 174 8.79 -18.96 -5.52
C TYR A 174 7.54 -18.80 -4.64
N LYS A 175 6.52 -19.65 -4.82
CA LYS A 175 5.29 -19.63 -4.01
C LYS A 175 5.57 -19.85 -2.52
N THR A 176 6.51 -20.74 -2.19
CA THR A 176 6.97 -20.99 -0.82
C THR A 176 7.63 -19.75 -0.21
N ARG A 177 8.51 -19.10 -0.98
CA ARG A 177 9.18 -17.86 -0.56
C ARG A 177 8.17 -16.73 -0.38
N LEU A 178 7.25 -16.56 -1.33
CA LEU A 178 6.20 -15.55 -1.29
C LEU A 178 5.30 -15.73 -0.06
N THR A 179 4.89 -16.97 0.23
CA THR A 179 4.09 -17.29 1.42
C THR A 179 4.85 -16.95 2.70
N SER A 180 6.11 -17.38 2.80
CA SER A 180 6.96 -17.09 3.96
C SER A 180 7.14 -15.59 4.18
N TRP A 181 7.29 -14.85 3.09
CA TRP A 181 7.48 -13.41 3.10
C TRP A 181 6.21 -12.67 3.57
N LYS A 182 5.04 -13.04 3.03
CA LYS A 182 3.74 -12.53 3.49
C LYS A 182 3.49 -12.83 4.97
N THR A 183 3.78 -14.05 5.43
CA THR A 183 3.68 -14.43 6.84
C THR A 183 4.61 -13.59 7.72
N GLY A 184 5.85 -13.36 7.28
CA GLY A 184 6.79 -12.51 7.99
C GLY A 184 6.29 -11.08 8.20
N PHE A 185 5.65 -10.49 7.20
CA PHE A 185 5.02 -9.17 7.35
C PHE A 185 3.79 -9.18 8.23
N ALA A 186 2.92 -10.20 8.12
CA ALA A 186 1.76 -10.33 8.98
C ALA A 186 2.17 -10.44 10.46
N ASP A 187 3.17 -11.26 10.77
CA ASP A 187 3.72 -11.42 12.12
C ASP A 187 4.35 -10.12 12.64
N LEU A 188 5.08 -9.41 11.77
CA LEU A 188 5.69 -8.13 12.12
C LEU A 188 4.62 -7.07 12.42
N ALA A 189 3.61 -6.96 11.57
CA ALA A 189 2.49 -6.04 11.75
C ALA A 189 1.75 -6.35 13.06
N ALA A 190 1.42 -7.62 13.32
CA ALA A 190 0.76 -8.05 14.55
C ALA A 190 1.59 -7.71 15.80
N LYS A 191 2.91 -7.98 15.79
CA LYS A 191 3.83 -7.59 16.89
C LYS A 191 3.85 -6.08 17.14
N ARG A 192 3.58 -5.28 16.12
CA ARG A 192 3.51 -3.81 16.17
C ARG A 192 2.10 -3.27 16.35
N ARG A 193 1.10 -4.14 16.57
CA ARG A 193 -0.34 -3.79 16.66
C ARG A 193 -0.84 -3.05 15.41
N ALA A 194 -0.24 -3.34 14.26
CA ALA A 194 -0.70 -2.88 12.96
C ALA A 194 -1.59 -3.95 12.31
N SER A 195 -2.53 -3.50 11.48
CA SER A 195 -3.31 -4.40 10.62
C SER A 195 -2.53 -4.67 9.33
N TYR A 196 -2.52 -5.92 8.89
CA TYR A 196 -1.95 -6.33 7.60
C TYR A 196 -3.00 -7.07 6.80
N VAL A 197 -3.21 -6.65 5.55
CA VAL A 197 -4.17 -7.24 4.63
C VAL A 197 -3.45 -7.53 3.33
N ASP A 198 -3.39 -8.80 2.95
CA ASP A 198 -2.88 -9.23 1.66
C ASP A 198 -3.99 -9.18 0.61
N LEU A 199 -3.71 -8.52 -0.51
CA LEU A 199 -4.69 -8.24 -1.55
C LEU A 199 -4.10 -8.56 -2.92
N SER A 200 -4.94 -9.12 -3.79
CA SER A 200 -4.66 -9.15 -5.22
C SER A 200 -5.18 -7.87 -5.88
N SER A 201 -4.47 -7.33 -6.85
CA SER A 201 -4.86 -6.10 -7.58
C SER A 201 -6.16 -6.25 -8.40
N ASP A 202 -6.61 -7.47 -8.67
CA ASP A 202 -7.90 -7.78 -9.30
C ASP A 202 -9.06 -7.93 -8.30
N THR A 203 -8.78 -7.85 -6.99
CA THR A 203 -9.79 -7.97 -5.95
C THR A 203 -10.89 -6.93 -6.15
N ASN A 204 -12.15 -7.37 -6.08
CA ASN A 204 -13.29 -6.45 -6.07
C ASN A 204 -13.33 -5.69 -4.73
N LEU A 205 -12.91 -4.42 -4.76
CA LEU A 205 -12.84 -3.57 -3.57
C LEU A 205 -14.20 -3.44 -2.86
N ALA A 206 -15.30 -3.41 -3.59
CA ALA A 206 -16.63 -3.33 -2.98
C ALA A 206 -16.93 -4.60 -2.17
N GLU A 207 -16.67 -5.78 -2.73
CA GLU A 207 -16.85 -7.05 -2.04
C GLU A 207 -15.94 -7.18 -0.82
N LEU A 208 -14.69 -6.72 -0.93
CA LEU A 208 -13.76 -6.68 0.20
C LEU A 208 -14.32 -5.83 1.35
N MET A 209 -14.80 -4.61 1.05
CA MET A 209 -15.39 -3.74 2.07
C MET A 209 -16.65 -4.38 2.69
N PHE A 210 -17.54 -4.96 1.88
CA PHE A 210 -18.73 -5.66 2.40
C PHE A 210 -18.37 -6.85 3.29
N ALA A 211 -17.41 -7.66 2.87
CA ALA A 211 -16.95 -8.82 3.64
C ALA A 211 -16.37 -8.40 4.98
N GLU A 212 -15.60 -7.31 5.02
CA GLU A 212 -15.01 -6.79 6.26
C GLU A 212 -16.06 -6.15 7.18
N LEU A 213 -17.00 -5.38 6.64
CA LEU A 213 -18.14 -4.83 7.39
C LEU A 213 -19.00 -5.93 8.02
N ARG A 214 -19.23 -7.03 7.28
CA ARG A 214 -19.96 -8.20 7.81
C ARG A 214 -19.16 -8.92 8.89
N ARG A 215 -17.84 -9.09 8.70
CA ARG A 215 -16.94 -9.71 9.69
C ARG A 215 -16.95 -8.94 11.01
N ARG A 216 -17.03 -7.61 10.94
CA ARG A 216 -17.14 -6.70 12.09
C ARG A 216 -18.57 -6.48 12.59
N ARG A 217 -19.56 -7.21 12.04
CA ARG A 217 -21.00 -7.13 12.38
C ARG A 217 -21.62 -5.73 12.23
N VAL A 218 -21.08 -4.93 11.31
CA VAL A 218 -21.64 -3.60 10.99
C VAL A 218 -22.84 -3.72 10.05
N LEU A 219 -22.86 -4.76 9.22
CA LEU A 219 -23.98 -5.12 8.34
C LEU A 219 -24.51 -6.50 8.77
N GLY A 220 -25.84 -6.58 8.95
CA GLY A 220 -26.58 -7.80 9.27
C GLY A 220 -26.93 -8.63 8.04
#